data_AF-A0A4Y2NYK6-F1
#
_entry.id   AF-A0A4Y2NYK6-F1
#
_cell.length_a   1.000
_cell.length_b   1.000
_cell.length_c   1.000
_cell.angle_alpha   90.00
_cell.angle_beta   90.00
_cell.angle_gamma   90.00
#
_symmetry.space_group_name_H-M   'P 1'
#
loop_
_entity.id
_entity.type
_entity.pdbx_description
1 polymer ?
#
loop_
_entity_poly.entity_id
_entity_poly.type
_entity_poly.pdbx_seq_one_letter_code
_entity_poly.pdbx_strand_id
1 'polypeptide(L)'
;MAAFIVGPFFFEEMGPVTYTVKGTCYESLLRNQLIPALQQRGCVDSTIFMQDGAPPHIATPVKQLLNLHFGNDRIISRHFLTVWPPRSPDLNPCDFWLWGYVKDVVYGLPIPNLAELKNRITQHFHNITTETLRSVVEHAVLRLQLIGENGDQHIEHFLIKSKPTSSS
;
A
#
# COMPACT_ATOMS: atom_id res chain seq x y z
N MET A 1 10.64 -10.05 -6.78
CA MET A 1 10.80 -8.59 -6.97
C MET A 1 9.45 -8.00 -7.36
N ALA A 2 9.04 -6.89 -6.76
CA ALA A 2 7.78 -6.22 -7.11
C ALA A 2 7.88 -5.65 -8.53
N ALA A 3 6.96 -6.05 -9.42
CA ALA A 3 7.08 -5.76 -10.85
C ALA A 3 5.89 -4.97 -11.42
N PHE A 4 4.85 -4.75 -10.64
CA PHE A 4 3.59 -4.18 -11.14
C PHE A 4 2.76 -3.56 -10.01
N ILE A 5 1.82 -2.71 -10.41
CA ILE A 5 0.74 -2.19 -9.57
C ILE A 5 -0.57 -2.88 -10.01
N VAL A 6 -1.44 -3.16 -9.05
CA VAL A 6 -2.83 -3.57 -9.31
C VAL A 6 -3.73 -2.45 -8.80
N GLY A 7 -4.44 -1.78 -9.72
CA GLY A 7 -5.21 -0.57 -9.42
C GLY A 7 -4.66 0.67 -10.16
N PRO A 8 -5.02 1.90 -9.74
CA PRO A 8 -5.76 2.23 -8.52
C PRO A 8 -7.23 1.81 -8.57
N PHE A 9 -7.81 1.56 -7.40
CA PHE A 9 -9.24 1.27 -7.26
C PHE A 9 -9.94 2.43 -6.56
N PHE A 10 -11.09 2.85 -7.10
CA PHE A 10 -11.90 3.90 -6.51
C PHE A 10 -13.14 3.27 -5.87
N PHE A 11 -13.37 3.56 -4.60
CA PHE A 11 -14.66 3.29 -3.99
C PHE A 11 -15.63 4.39 -4.42
N GLU A 12 -16.77 4.00 -4.97
CA GLU A 12 -17.78 4.92 -5.49
C GLU A 12 -19.06 4.89 -4.65
N GLU A 13 -19.72 6.03 -4.53
CA GLU A 13 -21.09 6.15 -4.03
C GLU A 13 -21.91 7.05 -4.96
N MET A 14 -23.23 6.83 -5.00
CA MET A 14 -24.16 7.72 -5.68
C MET A 14 -24.37 8.98 -4.83
N GLY A 15 -23.75 10.11 -5.20
CA GLY A 15 -24.02 11.42 -4.60
C GLY A 15 -22.85 12.06 -3.83
N PRO A 16 -23.10 13.18 -3.13
CA PRO A 16 -22.05 14.09 -2.64
C PRO A 16 -21.46 13.77 -1.25
N VAL A 17 -21.60 12.55 -0.74
CA VAL A 17 -21.20 12.19 0.64
C VAL A 17 -19.83 11.52 0.68
N THR A 18 -19.08 11.76 1.76
CA THR A 18 -17.81 11.06 2.04
C THR A 18 -18.05 9.57 2.24
N TYR A 19 -17.48 8.74 1.36
CA TYR A 19 -17.56 7.28 1.47
C TYR A 19 -16.59 6.76 2.52
N THR A 20 -17.13 6.20 3.60
CA THR A 20 -16.33 5.47 4.59
C THR A 20 -16.16 4.02 4.13
N VAL A 21 -14.92 3.63 3.83
CA VAL A 21 -14.59 2.23 3.50
C VAL A 21 -14.97 1.35 4.69
N LYS A 22 -15.87 0.37 4.46
CA LYS A 22 -16.22 -0.67 5.44
C LYS A 22 -15.41 -1.92 5.18
N GLY A 23 -15.25 -2.77 6.20
CA GLY A 23 -14.54 -4.04 6.06
C GLY A 23 -15.12 -4.94 4.96
N THR A 24 -16.43 -4.92 4.74
CA THR A 24 -17.08 -5.68 3.64
C THR A 24 -16.74 -5.14 2.25
N CYS A 25 -16.62 -3.82 2.11
CA CYS A 25 -16.25 -3.19 0.84
C CYS A 25 -14.79 -3.47 0.50
N TYR A 26 -13.91 -3.42 1.51
CA TYR A 26 -12.51 -3.79 1.36
C TYR A 26 -12.34 -5.29 1.06
N GLU A 27 -13.07 -6.17 1.76
CA GLU A 27 -13.07 -7.60 1.49
C GLU A 27 -13.51 -7.92 0.06
N SER A 28 -14.58 -7.29 -0.42
CA SER A 28 -15.07 -7.43 -1.80
C SER A 28 -14.01 -6.99 -2.83
N LEU A 29 -13.31 -5.88 -2.57
CA LEU A 29 -12.19 -5.43 -3.42
C LEU A 29 -11.09 -6.50 -3.48
N LEU A 30 -10.67 -7.02 -2.33
CA LEU A 30 -9.63 -8.05 -2.26
C LEU A 30 -10.05 -9.31 -3.02
N ARG A 31 -11.25 -9.82 -2.74
CA ARG A 31 -11.78 -11.06 -3.33
C ARG A 31 -11.97 -10.96 -4.84
N ASN A 32 -12.51 -9.84 -5.31
CA ASN A 32 -12.99 -9.73 -6.69
C ASN A 32 -11.97 -9.07 -7.63
N GLN A 33 -11.01 -8.31 -7.10
CA GLN A 33 -10.05 -7.56 -7.92
C GLN A 33 -8.61 -7.98 -7.62
N LEU A 34 -8.14 -7.82 -6.38
CA LEU A 34 -6.72 -8.00 -6.07
C LEU A 34 -6.27 -9.46 -6.17
N ILE A 35 -6.95 -10.37 -5.47
CA ILE A 35 -6.58 -11.78 -5.42
C ILE A 35 -6.61 -12.41 -6.82
N PRO A 36 -7.67 -12.24 -7.64
CA PRO A 36 -7.67 -12.74 -9.01
C PRO A 36 -6.52 -12.19 -9.86
N ALA A 37 -6.17 -10.90 -9.72
CA ALA A 37 -5.04 -10.32 -10.45
C ALA A 37 -3.69 -10.94 -10.05
N LEU A 38 -3.50 -11.26 -8.76
CA LEU A 38 -2.30 -11.96 -8.29
C LEU A 38 -2.28 -13.43 -8.74
N GLN A 39 -3.44 -14.10 -8.78
CA GLN A 39 -3.56 -15.49 -9.25
C GLN A 39 -3.22 -15.60 -10.74
N GLN A 40 -3.75 -14.69 -11.57
CA GLN A 40 -3.44 -14.63 -13.00
C GLN A 40 -1.94 -14.44 -13.27
N ARG A 41 -1.22 -13.80 -12.34
CA ARG A 41 0.23 -13.57 -12.41
C ARG A 41 1.04 -14.68 -11.74
N GLY A 42 0.39 -15.68 -11.16
CA GLY A 42 1.04 -16.83 -10.52
C GLY A 42 1.89 -16.45 -9.30
N CYS A 43 1.58 -15.36 -8.60
CA CYS A 43 2.43 -14.84 -7.53
C CYS A 43 1.81 -14.88 -6.13
N VAL A 44 0.57 -15.38 -5.98
CA VAL A 44 -0.11 -15.46 -4.66
C VAL A 44 0.73 -16.26 -3.66
N ASP A 45 1.27 -17.40 -4.07
CA ASP A 45 1.99 -18.33 -3.18
C ASP A 45 3.37 -17.83 -2.75
N SER A 46 3.90 -16.81 -3.43
CA SER A 46 5.18 -16.15 -3.09
C SER A 46 4.99 -14.75 -2.49
N THR A 47 3.76 -14.26 -2.39
CA THR A 47 3.48 -12.91 -1.90
C THR A 47 3.51 -12.86 -0.38
N ILE A 48 4.22 -11.88 0.18
CA ILE A 48 4.03 -11.42 1.56
C ILE A 48 3.04 -10.25 1.51
N PHE A 49 1.89 -10.41 2.16
CA PHE A 49 0.85 -9.38 2.20
C PHE A 49 1.05 -8.46 3.40
N MET A 50 0.98 -7.15 3.18
CA MET A 50 1.22 -6.15 4.21
C MET A 50 0.10 -5.10 4.21
N GLN A 51 -0.47 -4.82 5.39
CA GLN A 51 -1.46 -3.76 5.57
C GLN A 51 -1.41 -3.19 7.00
N ASP A 52 -1.86 -1.94 7.16
CA ASP A 52 -1.93 -1.29 8.46
C ASP A 52 -3.09 -1.83 9.34
N GLY A 53 -3.19 -1.29 10.56
CA GLY A 53 -4.21 -1.68 11.53
C GLY A 53 -5.56 -0.97 11.41
N ALA A 54 -5.89 -0.34 10.26
CA ALA A 54 -7.14 0.39 10.11
C ALA A 54 -8.38 -0.53 10.30
N PRO A 55 -9.50 -0.03 10.87
CA PRO A 55 -10.66 -0.87 11.19
C PRO A 55 -11.18 -1.75 10.02
N PRO A 56 -11.24 -1.27 8.77
CA PRO A 56 -11.66 -2.11 7.63
C PRO A 56 -10.69 -3.25 7.35
N HIS A 57 -9.39 -3.04 7.53
CA HIS A 57 -8.33 -4.00 7.23
C HIS A 57 -8.28 -5.15 8.25
N ILE A 58 -8.68 -4.89 9.50
CA ILE A 58 -8.69 -5.89 10.58
C ILE A 58 -10.04 -6.58 10.79
N ALA A 59 -11.02 -6.30 9.92
CA ALA A 59 -12.34 -6.92 9.97
C ALA A 59 -12.22 -8.46 9.84
N THR A 60 -13.03 -9.21 10.59
CA THR A 60 -13.02 -10.68 10.55
C THR A 60 -13.06 -11.29 9.15
N PRO A 61 -13.98 -10.89 8.23
CA PRO A 61 -14.03 -11.48 6.90
C PRO A 61 -12.77 -11.19 6.06
N VAL A 62 -12.15 -10.01 6.24
CA VAL A 62 -10.88 -9.66 5.60
C VAL A 62 -9.76 -10.57 6.11
N LYS A 63 -9.65 -10.74 7.43
CA LYS A 63 -8.61 -11.60 8.01
C LYS A 63 -8.72 -13.05 7.55
N GLN A 64 -9.95 -13.58 7.51
CA GLN A 64 -10.23 -14.94 7.03
C GLN A 64 -9.83 -15.10 5.56
N LEU A 65 -10.19 -14.13 4.71
CA LEU A 65 -9.84 -14.13 3.29
C LEU A 65 -8.32 -14.06 3.09
N LEU A 66 -7.63 -13.17 3.78
CA LEU A 66 -6.17 -13.06 3.68
C LEU A 66 -5.49 -14.37 4.12
N ASN A 67 -5.89 -14.93 5.27
CA ASN A 67 -5.33 -16.18 5.76
C ASN A 67 -5.55 -17.35 4.80
N LEU A 68 -6.70 -17.40 4.12
CA LEU A 68 -7.02 -18.42 3.12
C LEU A 68 -6.07 -18.39 1.92
N HIS A 69 -5.68 -17.21 1.45
CA HIS A 69 -4.90 -17.06 0.21
C HIS A 69 -3.38 -16.91 0.44
N PHE A 70 -2.97 -16.25 1.51
CA PHE A 70 -1.56 -15.98 1.78
C PHE A 70 -0.98 -16.87 2.89
N GLY A 71 -1.81 -17.42 3.78
CA GLY A 71 -1.32 -18.13 4.97
C GLY A 71 -0.83 -17.19 6.07
N ASN A 72 -0.93 -17.63 7.32
CA ASN A 72 -0.72 -16.79 8.50
C ASN A 72 0.74 -16.27 8.64
N ASP A 73 1.71 -16.99 8.08
CA ASP A 73 3.14 -16.70 8.11
C ASP A 73 3.59 -15.68 7.07
N ARG A 74 2.77 -15.42 6.03
CA ARG A 74 3.06 -14.45 4.96
C ARG A 74 2.18 -13.21 5.04
N ILE A 75 1.61 -12.92 6.21
CA ILE A 75 0.77 -11.74 6.43
C ILE A 75 1.38 -10.87 7.54
N ILE A 76 1.70 -9.63 7.17
CA ILE A 76 2.11 -8.58 8.10
C ILE A 76 0.91 -7.65 8.30
N SER A 77 0.21 -7.84 9.41
CA SER A 77 -0.99 -7.07 9.75
C SER A 77 -1.28 -7.21 11.24
N ARG A 78 -2.07 -6.30 11.80
CA ARG A 78 -2.56 -6.45 13.18
C ARG A 78 -3.40 -7.74 13.29
N HIS A 79 -3.21 -8.48 14.39
CA HIS A 79 -3.84 -9.77 14.70
C HIS A 79 -3.39 -10.98 13.86
N PHE A 80 -2.26 -10.89 13.16
CA PHE A 80 -1.56 -12.01 12.54
C PHE A 80 -0.27 -12.33 13.30
N LEU A 81 0.42 -13.41 12.90
CA LEU A 81 1.68 -13.83 13.52
C LEU A 81 2.73 -12.71 13.47
N THR A 82 2.90 -12.07 12.32
CA THR A 82 3.77 -10.90 12.16
C THR A 82 2.94 -9.63 12.33
N VAL A 83 3.03 -9.01 13.51
CA VAL A 83 2.21 -7.85 13.86
C VAL A 83 2.74 -6.58 13.21
N TRP A 84 1.87 -5.83 12.54
CA TRP A 84 2.17 -4.46 12.11
C TRP A 84 2.29 -3.53 13.33
N PRO A 85 3.44 -2.85 13.53
CA PRO A 85 3.63 -2.00 14.69
C PRO A 85 2.68 -0.79 14.66
N PRO A 86 2.16 -0.35 15.82
CA PRO A 86 1.30 0.82 15.90
C PRO A 86 2.06 2.09 15.48
N ARG A 87 1.34 3.04 14.87
CA ARG A 87 1.88 4.38 14.51
C ARG A 87 3.18 4.34 13.70
N SER A 88 3.29 3.40 12.77
CA SER A 88 4.48 3.23 11.94
C SER A 88 4.21 3.60 10.46
N PRO A 89 3.85 4.85 10.14
CA PRO A 89 3.70 5.29 8.75
C PRO A 89 5.03 5.18 8.00
N ASP A 90 6.16 5.29 8.71
CA ASP A 90 7.49 5.08 8.16
C ASP A 90 7.69 3.73 7.51
N LEU A 91 6.92 2.70 7.90
CA LEU A 91 7.06 1.36 7.32
C LEU A 91 6.21 1.16 6.08
N ASN A 92 5.22 2.01 5.85
CA ASN A 92 4.26 1.84 4.77
C ASN A 92 4.75 2.57 3.51
N PRO A 93 5.09 1.87 2.41
CA PRO A 93 5.40 2.47 1.11
C PRO A 93 4.39 3.52 0.65
N CYS A 94 3.12 3.31 1.00
CA CYS A 94 2.08 4.26 0.64
C CYS A 94 2.25 5.59 1.37
N ASP A 95 2.59 5.55 2.67
CA ASP A 95 2.65 6.74 3.52
C ASP A 95 3.97 7.51 3.35
N PHE A 96 5.11 6.82 3.33
CA PHE A 96 6.41 7.52 3.22
C PHE A 96 6.75 7.98 1.81
N TRP A 97 6.07 7.46 0.77
CA TRP A 97 6.39 7.78 -0.62
C TRP A 97 5.15 8.03 -1.49
N LEU A 98 4.28 7.04 -1.68
CA LEU A 98 3.25 7.08 -2.73
C LEU A 98 2.32 8.29 -2.60
N TRP A 99 1.80 8.57 -1.40
CA TRP A 99 0.85 9.66 -1.21
C TRP A 99 1.46 11.04 -1.38
N GLY A 100 2.75 11.20 -1.03
CA GLY A 100 3.51 12.41 -1.34
C GLY A 100 3.65 12.60 -2.85
N TYR A 101 4.17 11.57 -3.53
CA TYR A 101 4.33 11.57 -4.98
C TYR A 101 3.01 11.87 -5.71
N VAL A 102 1.93 11.15 -5.39
CA VAL A 102 0.62 11.31 -6.03
C VAL A 102 0.07 12.71 -5.78
N LYS A 103 0.21 13.26 -4.57
CA LYS A 103 -0.25 14.61 -4.27
C LYS A 103 0.48 15.65 -5.11
N ASP A 104 1.80 15.55 -5.20
CA ASP A 104 2.62 16.52 -5.93
C ASP A 104 2.28 16.55 -7.43
N VAL A 105 2.08 15.37 -8.03
CA VAL A 105 1.78 15.27 -9.46
C VAL A 105 0.31 15.60 -9.79
N VAL A 106 -0.64 15.18 -8.95
CA VAL A 106 -2.08 15.37 -9.23
C VAL A 106 -2.52 16.83 -9.02
N TYR A 107 -2.00 17.48 -7.98
CA TYR A 107 -2.37 18.85 -7.61
C TYR A 107 -1.48 19.94 -8.23
N GLY A 108 -0.52 19.57 -9.08
CA GLY A 108 0.31 20.53 -9.81
C GLY A 108 -0.48 21.47 -10.74
N LEU A 109 -1.70 21.08 -11.13
CA LEU A 109 -2.62 21.89 -11.93
C LEU A 109 -4.03 21.87 -11.33
N PRO A 110 -4.85 22.92 -11.53
CA PRO A 110 -6.25 22.92 -11.11
C PRO A 110 -7.02 21.69 -11.62
N ILE A 111 -7.89 21.14 -10.77
CA ILE A 111 -8.66 19.92 -11.04
C ILE A 111 -10.13 20.32 -11.17
N PRO A 112 -10.72 20.29 -12.38
CA PRO A 112 -12.04 20.87 -12.64
C PRO A 112 -13.20 20.02 -12.09
N ASN A 113 -13.02 18.71 -11.94
CA ASN A 113 -14.05 17.80 -11.46
C ASN A 113 -13.46 16.45 -10.99
N LEU A 114 -14.31 15.63 -10.39
CA LEU A 114 -13.93 14.31 -9.86
C LEU A 114 -13.46 13.32 -10.94
N ALA A 115 -14.03 13.37 -12.15
CA ALA A 115 -13.62 12.47 -13.24
C ALA A 115 -12.17 12.76 -13.66
N GLU A 116 -11.81 14.04 -13.78
CA GLU A 116 -10.45 14.46 -14.09
C GLU A 116 -9.48 14.13 -12.95
N LEU A 117 -9.91 14.26 -11.68
CA LEU A 117 -9.12 13.79 -10.53
C LEU A 117 -8.77 12.31 -10.66
N LYS A 118 -9.78 11.45 -10.88
CA LYS A 118 -9.60 10.01 -11.04
C LYS A 118 -8.71 9.68 -12.25
N ASN A 119 -8.91 10.36 -13.37
CA ASN A 119 -8.09 10.17 -14.57
C ASN A 119 -6.61 10.47 -14.31
N ARG A 120 -6.31 11.61 -13.69
CA ARG A 120 -4.93 11.97 -13.33
C ARG A 120 -4.30 10.97 -12.38
N ILE A 121 -5.02 10.54 -11.34
CA ILE A 121 -4.53 9.50 -10.42
C ILE A 121 -4.18 8.23 -11.21
N THR A 122 -5.10 7.72 -12.05
CA THR A 122 -4.87 6.51 -12.85
C THR A 122 -3.66 6.65 -13.78
N GLN A 123 -3.54 7.78 -14.49
CA GLN A 123 -2.41 8.04 -15.39
C GLN A 123 -1.08 8.04 -14.64
N HIS A 124 -1.00 8.72 -13.49
CA HIS A 124 0.23 8.77 -12.71
C HIS A 124 0.61 7.43 -12.11
N PHE A 125 -0.35 6.60 -11.69
CA PHE A 125 -0.08 5.23 -11.25
C PHE A 125 0.47 4.36 -12.39
N HIS A 126 -0.07 4.47 -13.61
CA HIS A 126 0.47 3.75 -14.77
C HIS A 126 1.89 4.20 -15.17
N ASN A 127 2.24 5.44 -14.88
CA ASN A 127 3.57 5.99 -15.18
C ASN A 127 4.63 5.63 -14.12
N ILE A 128 4.25 5.02 -13.00
CA ILE A 128 5.22 4.55 -12.00
C ILE A 128 6.03 3.40 -12.62
N THR A 129 7.33 3.61 -12.79
CA THR A 129 8.21 2.61 -13.39
C THR A 129 8.46 1.44 -12.44
N THR A 130 8.77 0.27 -12.99
CA THR A 130 9.21 -0.90 -12.21
C THR A 130 10.48 -0.61 -11.40
N GLU A 131 11.37 0.27 -11.89
CA GLU A 131 12.57 0.68 -11.16
C GLU A 131 12.22 1.45 -9.89
N THR A 132 11.29 2.39 -9.99
CA THR A 132 10.77 3.14 -8.85
C THR A 132 10.11 2.21 -7.83
N LEU A 133 9.28 1.27 -8.29
CA LEU A 133 8.65 0.28 -7.39
C LEU A 133 9.68 -0.58 -6.66
N ARG A 134 10.73 -1.02 -7.36
CA ARG A 134 11.80 -1.82 -6.75
C ARG A 134 12.50 -1.02 -5.65
N SER A 135 12.91 0.21 -5.93
CA SER A 135 13.56 1.08 -4.96
C SER A 135 12.70 1.34 -3.73
N VAL A 136 11.40 1.55 -3.91
CA VAL A 136 10.46 1.77 -2.80
C VAL A 136 10.32 0.52 -1.92
N VAL A 137 10.26 -0.67 -2.52
CA VAL A 137 10.21 -1.94 -1.78
C VAL A 137 11.51 -2.22 -1.06
N GLU A 138 12.66 -1.95 -1.69
CA GLU A 138 13.98 -2.08 -1.06
C GLU A 138 14.10 -1.16 0.17
N HIS A 139 13.63 0.09 0.08
CA HIS A 139 13.58 0.99 1.23
C HIS A 139 12.64 0.50 2.33
N ALA A 140 11.50 -0.11 1.98
CA ALA A 140 10.61 -0.70 2.99
C ALA A 140 11.28 -1.87 3.73
N VAL A 141 11.97 -2.75 3.00
CA VAL A 141 12.75 -3.85 3.59
C VAL A 141 13.86 -3.33 4.49
N LEU A 142 14.61 -2.32 4.05
CA LEU A 142 15.67 -1.68 4.86
C LEU A 142 15.11 -1.10 6.15
N ARG A 143 13.97 -0.41 6.08
CA ARG A 143 13.29 0.15 7.25
C ARG A 143 12.85 -0.92 8.23
N LEU A 144 12.31 -2.04 7.75
CA LEU A 144 11.95 -3.19 8.58
C LEU A 144 13.18 -3.83 9.25
N GLN A 145 14.29 -3.96 8.55
CA GLN A 145 15.56 -4.46 9.11
C GLN A 145 16.08 -3.55 10.23
N LEU A 146 16.09 -2.23 10.00
CA LEU A 146 16.52 -1.25 10.98
C LEU A 146 15.67 -1.27 12.25
N ILE A 147 14.36 -1.52 12.15
CA ILE A 147 13.49 -1.67 13.33
C ILE A 147 13.86 -2.92 14.12
N GLY A 148 14.09 -4.05 13.44
CA GLY A 148 14.50 -5.29 14.08
C GLY A 148 15.84 -5.17 14.82
N GLU A 149 16.78 -4.39 14.27
CA GLU A 149 18.09 -4.14 14.88
C GLU A 149 18.03 -3.14 16.05
N ASN A 150 17.10 -2.18 16.02
CA ASN A 150 17.01 -1.10 17.01
C ASN A 150 15.92 -1.28 18.08
N GLY A 151 15.29 -2.46 18.16
CA GLY A 151 14.29 -2.77 19.19
C GLY A 151 13.07 -1.83 19.16
N ASP A 152 12.48 -1.62 17.98
CA ASP A 152 11.24 -0.86 17.77
C ASP A 152 11.29 0.66 18.02
N GLN A 153 12.48 1.27 18.03
CA GLN A 153 12.66 2.73 18.13
C GLN A 153 12.44 3.47 16.78
N HIS A 154 12.15 4.78 16.84
CA HIS A 154 11.98 5.63 15.66
C HIS A 154 13.24 5.66 14.77
N ILE A 155 13.08 5.29 13.50
CA ILE A 155 14.18 5.10 12.55
C ILE A 155 14.52 6.33 11.68
N GLU A 156 13.76 7.44 11.79
CA GLU A 156 13.96 8.63 10.95
C GLU A 156 15.41 9.14 10.95
N HIS A 157 16.09 9.10 12.11
CA HIS A 157 17.48 9.51 12.25
C HIS A 157 18.48 8.66 11.42
N PHE A 158 18.13 7.42 11.10
CA PHE A 158 18.96 6.52 10.27
C PHE A 158 18.68 6.71 8.77
N LEU A 159 17.49 7.18 8.39
CA LEU A 159 17.04 7.32 7.00
C LEU A 159 17.62 8.55 6.30
N ILE A 160 18.13 9.54 7.04
CA ILE A 160 18.76 10.75 6.49
C ILE A 160 20.04 10.42 5.70
N LYS A 161 20.67 9.27 5.96
CA LYS A 161 21.91 8.84 5.26
C LYS A 161 21.68 8.16 3.91
N SER A 162 20.44 7.84 3.52
CA SER A 162 20.14 7.05 2.32
C SER A 162 19.21 7.75 1.32
N LYS A 163 19.00 9.09 1.43
CA LYS A 163 18.27 9.82 0.39
C LYS A 163 19.01 9.66 -0.95
N PRO A 164 18.36 9.17 -2.02
CA PRO A 164 18.92 9.28 -3.34
C PRO A 164 19.02 10.77 -3.66
N THR A 165 20.21 11.21 -4.06
CA THR A 165 20.43 12.56 -4.55
C THR A 165 19.46 12.82 -5.70
N SER A 166 18.53 13.74 -5.48
CA SER A 166 17.77 14.39 -6.55
C SER A 166 18.78 15.16 -7.39
N SER A 167 19.25 14.56 -8.48
CA SER A 167 19.95 15.30 -9.53
C SER A 167 18.98 16.30 -10.14
N SER A 168 19.41 17.57 -10.09
CA SER A 168 18.73 18.78 -10.56
C SER A 168 18.49 18.80 -12.06
#